data_AF-A0A2H6N3V5-F1
#
_entry.id   AF-A0A2H6N3V5-F1
#
_cell.length_a   1.000
_cell.length_b   1.000
_cell.length_c   1.000
_cell.angle_alpha   90.00
_cell.angle_beta   90.00
_cell.angle_gamma   90.00
#
_symmetry.space_group_name_H-M   'P 1'
#
loop_
_entity.id
_entity.type
_entity.pdbx_description
1 polymer ?
#
loop_
_entity_poly.entity_id
_entity_poly.type
_entity_poly.pdbx_seq_one_letter_code
_entity_poly.pdbx_strand_id
1 'polypeptide(L)'
;MLKTKPEDANLPSLQKPYPSTLLQRHMADLLRSDQEMAPSFLNSVLNQLNWAFSEFIGMIQEIQQAAERLERNFVDSRQLKVCATCFDLSVSLLRVLEM
;
A
#
# COMPACT_ATOMS: atom_id res chain seq x y z
N MET A 1 22.51 -15.90 16.47
CA MET A 1 22.84 -15.31 15.16
C MET A 1 22.16 -16.13 14.08
N LEU A 2 20.86 -15.91 13.86
CA LEU A 2 20.09 -16.62 12.83
C LEU A 2 20.40 -15.96 11.48
N LYS A 3 21.13 -16.68 10.63
CA LYS A 3 21.32 -16.33 9.22
C LYS A 3 19.97 -16.50 8.51
N THR A 4 19.28 -15.39 8.27
CA THR A 4 18.17 -15.36 7.31
C THR A 4 18.76 -15.45 5.90
N LYS A 5 18.18 -16.34 5.08
CA LYS A 5 18.55 -16.49 3.67
C LYS A 5 18.11 -15.23 2.91
N PRO A 6 18.88 -14.78 1.90
CA PRO A 6 18.59 -13.55 1.17
C PRO A 6 17.29 -13.62 0.33
N GLU A 7 16.73 -14.82 0.15
CA GLU A 7 15.45 -15.05 -0.55
C GLU A 7 14.19 -14.63 0.25
N ASP A 8 14.29 -14.44 1.57
CA ASP A 8 13.13 -14.05 2.40
C ASP A 8 12.96 -12.52 2.56
N ALA A 9 13.88 -11.71 2.02
CA ALA A 9 13.88 -10.26 2.19
C ALA A 9 12.80 -9.53 1.36
N ASN A 10 12.15 -10.21 0.41
CA ASN A 10 11.15 -9.65 -0.50
C ASN A 10 9.73 -10.16 -0.27
N LEU A 11 9.47 -10.94 0.79
CA LEU A 11 8.10 -11.22 1.19
C LEU A 11 7.55 -10.01 1.95
N PRO A 12 6.36 -9.48 1.59
CA PRO A 12 5.65 -8.53 2.46
C PRO A 12 5.57 -9.15 3.85
N SER A 13 6.05 -8.44 4.87
CA SER A 13 6.15 -8.99 6.21
C SER A 13 4.77 -9.48 6.66
N LEU A 14 4.59 -10.80 6.77
CA LEU A 14 3.42 -11.45 7.39
C LEU A 14 3.33 -11.17 8.91
N GLN A 15 4.15 -10.25 9.43
CA GLN A 15 4.03 -9.77 10.80
C GLN A 15 2.72 -9.00 10.92
N LYS A 16 1.86 -9.44 11.85
CA LYS A 16 0.84 -8.57 12.43
C LYS A 16 1.51 -7.24 12.72
N PRO A 17 0.98 -6.10 12.28
CA PRO A 17 1.56 -4.84 12.64
C PRO A 17 1.67 -4.82 14.14
N TYR A 18 2.87 -4.58 14.61
CA TYR A 18 3.12 -4.16 15.96
C TYR A 18 3.38 -2.65 15.87
N PRO A 19 2.38 -1.81 15.47
CA PRO A 19 2.61 -0.38 15.53
C PRO A 19 2.87 -0.03 16.98
N SER A 20 3.80 0.89 17.22
CA SER A 20 4.10 1.34 18.57
C SER A 20 2.81 1.77 19.27
N THR A 21 2.46 1.11 20.38
CA THR A 21 1.27 1.44 21.17
C THR A 21 1.34 2.86 21.72
N LEU A 22 2.55 3.40 21.90
CA LEU A 22 2.78 4.79 22.24
C LEU A 22 2.33 5.73 21.10
N LEU A 23 2.75 5.45 19.86
CA LEU A 23 2.36 6.26 18.70
C LEU A 23 0.85 6.17 18.43
N GLN A 24 0.27 4.97 18.55
CA GLN A 24 -1.18 4.78 18.41
C GLN A 24 -1.95 5.61 19.42
N ARG A 25 -1.51 5.66 20.69
CA ARG A 25 -2.13 6.50 21.72
C ARG A 25 -2.03 7.97 21.38
N HIS A 26 -0.85 8.45 20.97
CA HIS A 26 -0.70 9.84 20.56
C HIS A 26 -1.59 10.21 19.37
N MET A 27 -1.73 9.33 18.38
CA MET A 27 -2.66 9.53 17.27
C MET A 27 -4.12 9.56 17.76
N ALA A 28 -4.51 8.63 18.62
CA ALA A 28 -5.87 8.58 19.16
C ALA A 28 -6.20 9.85 19.97
N ASP A 29 -5.26 10.34 20.79
CA ASP A 29 -5.45 11.56 21.58
C ASP A 29 -5.57 12.79 20.67
N LEU A 30 -4.74 12.87 19.63
CA LEU A 30 -4.80 13.94 18.63
C LEU A 30 -6.15 13.95 17.90
N LEU A 31 -6.59 12.79 17.41
CA LEU A 31 -7.86 12.64 16.68
C LEU A 31 -9.09 12.92 17.55
N ARG A 32 -9.00 12.73 18.87
CA ARG A 32 -10.06 13.09 19.83
C ARG A 32 -10.04 14.55 20.25
N SER A 33 -8.89 15.22 20.14
CA SER A 33 -8.73 16.60 20.58
C SER A 33 -9.42 17.62 19.67
N ASP A 34 -9.63 17.26 18.39
CA ASP A 34 -10.22 18.11 17.38
C ASP A 34 -11.32 17.35 16.62
N GLN A 35 -12.55 17.86 16.72
CA GLN A 35 -13.75 17.26 16.15
C GLN A 35 -13.71 17.16 14.62
N GLU A 36 -12.96 18.05 13.94
CA GLU A 36 -12.83 18.05 12.47
C GLU A 36 -11.64 17.22 11.98
N MET A 37 -10.67 16.96 12.85
CA MET A 37 -9.43 16.28 12.47
C MET A 37 -9.66 14.82 12.12
N ALA A 38 -10.46 14.08 12.91
CA ALA A 38 -10.74 12.68 12.62
C ALA A 38 -11.50 12.46 11.30
N PRO A 39 -12.60 13.19 11.01
CA PRO A 39 -13.26 13.13 9.71
C PRO A 39 -12.34 13.51 8.55
N SER A 40 -11.55 14.58 8.69
CA SER A 40 -10.62 15.05 7.65
C SER A 40 -9.52 14.01 7.37
N PHE A 41 -8.94 13.42 8.42
CA PHE A 41 -7.96 12.35 8.31
C PHE A 41 -8.54 11.13 7.58
N LEU A 42 -9.70 10.63 8.01
CA LEU A 42 -10.34 9.47 7.38
C LEU A 42 -10.67 9.74 5.92
N ASN A 43 -11.21 10.93 5.60
CA ASN A 43 -11.50 11.32 4.23
C ASN A 43 -10.22 11.37 3.38
N SER A 44 -9.12 11.88 3.93
CA SER A 44 -7.83 11.89 3.24
C SER A 44 -7.30 10.47 2.96
N VAL A 45 -7.35 9.58 3.96
CA VAL A 45 -6.90 8.18 3.79
C VAL A 45 -7.77 7.46 2.76
N LEU A 46 -9.09 7.60 2.81
CA LEU A 46 -10.01 6.98 1.86
C LEU A 46 -9.82 7.51 0.44
N ASN A 47 -9.60 8.82 0.26
CA ASN A 47 -9.34 9.39 -1.06
C ASN A 47 -8.00 8.91 -1.63
N GLN A 48 -6.96 8.85 -0.81
CA GLN A 48 -5.67 8.28 -1.22
C GLN A 48 -5.79 6.79 -1.57
N LEU A 49 -6.59 6.03 -0.81
CA LEU A 49 -6.82 4.61 -1.07
C LEU A 49 -7.54 4.41 -2.40
N ASN A 50 -8.62 5.18 -2.63
CA ASN A 50 -9.37 5.14 -3.88
C ASN A 50 -8.47 5.45 -5.08
N TRP A 51 -7.61 6.47 -4.96
CA TRP A 51 -6.65 6.81 -6.01
C TRP A 51 -5.64 5.69 -6.24
N ALA A 52 -4.91 5.27 -5.20
CA ALA A 52 -3.85 4.26 -5.33
C ALA A 52 -4.38 2.92 -5.85
N PHE A 53 -5.58 2.52 -5.41
CA PHE A 53 -6.21 1.29 -5.86
C PHE A 53 -6.68 1.37 -7.31
N SER A 54 -7.24 2.50 -7.74
CA SER A 54 -7.63 2.71 -9.13
C SER A 54 -6.43 2.68 -10.07
N GLU A 55 -5.34 3.35 -9.69
CA GLU A 55 -4.06 3.32 -10.44
C GLU A 55 -3.47 1.91 -10.51
N PHE A 56 -3.48 1.17 -9.39
CA PHE A 56 -3.02 -0.21 -9.36
C PHE A 56 -3.79 -1.10 -10.35
N ILE A 57 -5.12 -1.03 -10.31
CA ILE A 57 -5.97 -1.82 -11.22
C ILE A 57 -5.73 -1.44 -12.67
N GLY A 58 -5.67 -0.14 -12.99
CA GLY A 58 -5.40 0.34 -14.35
C GLY A 58 -4.06 -0.18 -14.87
N MET A 59 -2.99 -0.06 -14.08
CA MET A 59 -1.68 -0.57 -14.46
C MET A 59 -1.64 -2.09 -14.63
N ILE A 60 -2.28 -2.85 -13.73
CA ILE A 60 -2.35 -4.31 -13.87
C ILE A 60 -3.02 -4.71 -15.19
N GLN A 61 -4.10 -4.04 -15.56
CA GLN A 61 -4.83 -4.32 -16.79
C GLN A 61 -3.97 -4.01 -18.02
N GLU A 62 -3.26 -2.88 -18.03
CA GLU A 62 -2.32 -2.53 -19.10
C GLU A 62 -1.20 -3.55 -19.24
N ILE A 63 -0.61 -3.98 -18.12
CA ILE A 63 0.46 -5.00 -18.09
C ILE A 63 -0.04 -6.34 -18.63
N GLN A 64 -1.22 -6.79 -18.19
CA GLN A 64 -1.84 -8.03 -18.66
C GLN A 64 -2.13 -7.97 -20.16
N GLN A 65 -2.72 -6.86 -20.62
CA GLN A 65 -3.02 -6.65 -22.04
C GLN A 65 -1.75 -6.64 -22.90
N ALA A 66 -0.66 -6.03 -22.42
CA ALA A 66 0.62 -6.02 -23.11
C ALA A 66 1.22 -7.44 -23.20
N ALA A 67 1.11 -8.22 -22.13
CA ALA A 67 1.60 -9.59 -22.07
C ALA A 67 0.80 -10.59 -22.93
N GLU A 68 -0.50 -10.36 -23.13
CA GLU A 68 -1.38 -11.22 -23.95
C GLU A 68 -1.21 -11.02 -25.46
N ARG A 69 -0.68 -9.88 -25.90
CA ARG A 69 -0.40 -9.65 -27.33
C ARG A 69 0.71 -10.60 -27.78
N LEU A 70 0.42 -11.43 -28.78
CA LEU A 70 1.29 -12.50 -29.33
C LEU A 70 2.64 -12.03 -29.91
N GLU A 71 2.84 -10.73 -30.10
CA GLU A 71 4.13 -10.15 -30.45
C GLU A 71 4.93 -9.91 -29.17
N ARG A 72 6.23 -10.25 -29.16
CA ARG A 72 7.17 -10.11 -28.02
C ARG A 72 7.18 -8.68 -27.44
N ASN A 73 6.17 -8.33 -26.66
CA ASN A 73 6.05 -7.04 -26.00
C ASN A 73 6.80 -7.15 -24.67
N PHE A 74 7.86 -6.36 -24.58
CA PHE A 74 8.61 -6.24 -23.36
C PHE A 74 7.79 -5.36 -22.40
N VAL A 75 7.30 -5.94 -21.31
CA VAL A 75 6.69 -5.16 -20.24
C VAL A 75 7.79 -4.31 -19.61
N ASP A 76 7.59 -2.99 -19.57
CA ASP A 76 8.59 -2.08 -19.01
C ASP A 76 8.76 -2.36 -17.50
N SER A 77 9.99 -2.68 -17.10
CA SER A 77 10.33 -2.88 -15.68
C SER A 77 9.96 -1.68 -14.81
N ARG A 78 9.94 -0.47 -15.38
CA ARG A 78 9.49 0.73 -14.69
C ARG A 78 8.00 0.66 -14.36
N GLN A 79 7.15 0.27 -15.30
CA GLN A 79 5.70 0.13 -15.09
C GLN A 79 5.41 -0.93 -14.01
N LEU A 80 6.13 -2.05 -14.02
CA LEU A 80 6.03 -3.07 -12.97
C LEU A 80 6.34 -2.50 -11.57
N LYS A 81 7.38 -1.66 -11.45
CA LYS A 81 7.76 -1.04 -10.17
C LYS A 81 6.71 -0.03 -9.70
N VAL A 82 6.15 0.77 -10.60
CA VAL A 82 5.07 1.72 -10.25
C VAL A 82 3.82 0.94 -9.83
N CYS A 83 3.46 -0.13 -10.55
CA CYS A 83 2.35 -1.03 -10.21
C CYS A 83 2.51 -1.63 -8.81
N ALA A 84 3.69 -2.18 -8.51
CA ALA A 84 4.00 -2.69 -7.17
C ALA A 84 3.90 -1.60 -6.08
N THR A 85 4.37 -0.38 -6.38
CA THR A 85 4.28 0.75 -5.44
C THR A 85 2.83 1.13 -5.14
N CYS A 86 1.95 1.17 -6.16
CA CYS A 86 0.53 1.45 -5.97
C CYS A 86 -0.16 0.35 -5.16
N PHE A 87 0.20 -0.91 -5.38
CA PHE A 87 -0.28 -2.03 -4.55
C PHE A 87 0.15 -1.87 -3.08
N ASP A 88 1.44 -1.65 -2.83
CA ASP A 88 1.97 -1.49 -1.47
C ASP A 88 1.33 -0.30 -0.76
N LEU A 89 1.09 0.80 -1.48
CA LEU A 89 0.39 1.97 -0.96
C LEU A 89 -1.07 1.64 -0.60
N SER A 90 -1.80 0.95 -1.48
CA SER A 90 -3.18 0.52 -1.20
C SER A 90 -3.25 -0.35 0.06
N VAL A 91 -2.37 -1.34 0.19
CA VAL A 91 -2.30 -2.23 1.36
C VAL A 91 -1.96 -1.45 2.62
N SER A 92 -1.00 -0.51 2.54
CA SER A 92 -0.60 0.33 3.68
C SER A 92 -1.74 1.21 4.16
N LEU A 93 -2.50 1.83 3.25
CA LEU A 93 -3.66 2.66 3.58
C LEU A 93 -4.81 1.83 4.17
N LEU A 94 -5.08 0.64 3.64
CA LEU A 94 -6.02 -0.30 4.26
C LEU A 94 -5.60 -0.65 5.68
N ARG A 95 -4.29 -0.82 5.92
CA ARG A 95 -3.81 -1.14 7.26
C ARG A 95 -3.97 0.01 8.24
N VAL A 96 -3.83 1.26 7.79
CA VAL A 96 -4.13 2.45 8.59
C VAL A 96 -5.61 2.50 8.99
N LEU A 97 -6.53 2.08 8.10
CA LEU A 97 -7.97 2.03 8.42
C LEU A 97 -8.35 0.90 9.38
N GLU A 98 -7.58 -0.19 9.41
CA GLU A 98 -7.81 -1.31 10.35
C GLU A 98 -7.34 -0.97 11.79
N MET A 99 -6.42 -0.01 11.95
CA MET A 99 -5.87 0.41 13.24
C MET A 99 -6.73 1.45 13.95
#